data_AF-A0A061B7V5-F1
#
_entry.id   AF-A0A061B7V5-F1
#
_cell.length_a   1.000
_cell.length_b   1.000
_cell.length_c   1.000
_cell.angle_alpha   90.00
_cell.angle_beta   90.00
_cell.angle_gamma   90.00
#
_symmetry.space_group_name_H-M   'P 1'
#
loop_
_entity.id
_entity.type
_entity.pdbx_description
1 polymer ?
#
loop_
_entity_poly.entity_id
_entity_poly.type
_entity_poly.pdbx_seq_one_letter_code
_entity_poly.pdbx_strand_id
1 'polypeptide(L)'
;MVNLSFRGRNTDQHRSVSTSSSNSKHKDPDSVYRPRKTTTTQPMSLRRVLISIRWNIVLTTLVLWLCVINFYERTTVRHAIQQCQWTRWESWHSGHPHRLALFADPQIMDDYSYPGRPAIVNWFARQLIDNYHKRNYEHVMSLLDPDTTVFLGDLFDGGRNWNDLDWFEEFRRFNEIYYKRPNRRTIMSLPGNHDIGFGETVNVTSLERFKAIFGPTSSIHDIGNHTLVLLDTISLSDYQNPNVTRDPLTVLNSLAPISTNEKPRILMSHVPLYRFPDKQTCGPLRESTKKFPIMKGEQYQTVIDYELSQEVLSKIRPKIVFSGDDHDYCHVTHPYKSQGVDQTADEITVKSCSMNMGVQYPAIQLLSLNTHDDETRETYETQMCYLPAPYAALKGYLFTLIVNISFFAFVFLLPRSYNAIVDRTLDKLGSITNKYDLPVAHQKVGLPQVFERDLVGMTTTSVITAISVLVVFSVYFGAF
;
A
#
# COMPACT_ATOMS: atom_id res chain seq x y z
N MET A 1 15.79 -58.61 41.38
CA MET A 1 16.15 -57.91 42.63
C MET A 1 14.85 -57.45 43.27
N VAL A 2 14.16 -58.30 44.03
CA VAL A 2 14.27 -58.49 45.51
C VAL A 2 14.23 -57.12 46.22
N ASN A 3 13.06 -56.60 46.60
CA ASN A 3 12.26 -56.88 47.82
C ASN A 3 12.90 -56.30 49.10
N LEU A 4 12.19 -55.39 49.80
CA LEU A 4 11.79 -55.58 51.22
C LEU A 4 11.09 -54.35 51.83
N SER A 5 9.90 -54.64 52.34
CA SER A 5 9.07 -53.92 53.32
C SER A 5 9.78 -53.80 54.67
N PHE A 6 9.42 -52.83 55.53
CA PHE A 6 8.96 -53.15 56.90
C PHE A 6 8.19 -52.00 57.57
N ARG A 7 7.18 -52.44 58.34
CA ARG A 7 6.17 -51.73 59.11
C ARG A 7 6.62 -51.67 60.57
N GLY A 8 6.33 -50.58 61.29
CA GLY A 8 6.58 -50.47 62.75
C GLY A 8 5.59 -49.50 63.41
N ARG A 9 4.96 -49.96 64.48
CA ARG A 9 3.85 -49.35 65.25
C ARG A 9 4.33 -48.81 66.59
N ASN A 10 3.46 -48.00 67.22
CA ASN A 10 3.33 -47.74 68.68
C ASN A 10 4.44 -46.88 69.31
N THR A 11 4.26 -46.10 70.37
CA THR A 11 3.15 -45.58 71.21
C THR A 11 3.83 -44.50 72.07
N ASP A 12 3.10 -43.50 72.57
CA ASP A 12 3.02 -43.17 74.00
C ASP A 12 2.72 -41.71 74.32
N GLN A 13 1.88 -41.62 75.34
CA GLN A 13 1.35 -40.48 76.05
C GLN A 13 2.49 -39.64 76.66
N HIS A 14 2.31 -38.33 76.79
CA HIS A 14 2.41 -37.70 78.11
C HIS A 14 1.70 -36.34 78.17
N ARG A 15 0.94 -36.23 79.25
CA ARG A 15 0.13 -35.12 79.74
C ARG A 15 1.03 -34.20 80.58
N SER A 16 0.92 -32.89 80.41
CA SER A 16 1.27 -31.92 81.47
C SER A 16 0.23 -30.79 81.49
N VAL A 17 -0.21 -30.52 82.71
CA VAL A 17 -1.29 -29.62 83.12
C VAL A 17 -0.67 -28.41 83.84
N SER A 18 -1.46 -27.34 83.94
CA SER A 18 -1.34 -26.19 84.85
C SER A 18 -0.52 -25.01 84.29
N THR A 19 -0.93 -23.74 84.41
CA THR A 19 -1.70 -23.09 85.49
C THR A 19 -2.52 -21.90 84.98
N SER A 20 -3.63 -21.66 85.68
CA SER A 20 -4.44 -20.45 85.67
C SER A 20 -3.74 -19.27 86.36
N SER A 21 -3.85 -18.06 85.82
CA SER A 21 -3.88 -16.85 86.66
C SER A 21 -4.86 -15.82 86.10
N SER A 22 -5.91 -15.61 86.87
CA SER A 22 -6.84 -14.49 86.78
C SER A 22 -6.13 -13.20 87.16
N ASN A 23 -6.25 -12.16 86.34
CA ASN A 23 -6.03 -10.80 86.82
C ASN A 23 -6.99 -9.82 86.15
N SER A 24 -7.92 -9.32 86.96
CA SER A 24 -8.80 -8.20 86.65
C SER A 24 -8.00 -6.90 86.61
N LYS A 25 -8.06 -6.15 85.51
CA LYS A 25 -7.73 -4.71 85.52
C LYS A 25 -8.66 -3.92 84.60
N HIS A 26 -9.34 -2.98 85.25
CA HIS A 26 -9.82 -1.66 84.80
C HIS A 26 -10.25 -1.47 83.33
N LYS A 27 -11.55 -1.17 83.17
CA LYS A 27 -12.11 -0.50 81.99
C LYS A 27 -11.62 0.96 81.95
N ASP A 28 -10.96 1.31 80.87
CA ASP A 28 -10.62 2.67 80.47
C ASP A 28 -11.74 3.19 79.54
N PRO A 29 -12.44 4.30 79.85
CA PRO A 29 -13.57 4.76 79.05
C PRO A 29 -13.11 5.84 78.05
N ASP A 30 -12.21 5.50 77.12
CA ASP A 30 -11.89 6.37 75.97
C ASP A 30 -11.19 5.59 74.84
N SER A 31 -11.82 4.51 74.33
CA SER A 31 -11.41 3.92 73.05
C SER A 31 -12.24 4.49 71.91
N VAL A 32 -11.73 5.55 71.31
CA VAL A 32 -12.21 6.10 70.04
C VAL A 32 -12.10 5.01 68.97
N TYR A 33 -13.24 4.57 68.43
CA TYR A 33 -13.31 3.68 67.28
C TYR A 33 -12.59 4.32 66.08
N ARG A 34 -11.40 3.84 65.74
CA ARG A 34 -10.73 4.14 64.47
C ARG A 34 -11.15 3.09 63.44
N PRO A 35 -11.86 3.45 62.36
CA PRO A 35 -12.12 2.50 61.29
C PRO A 35 -10.80 2.08 60.64
N ARG A 36 -10.57 0.77 60.59
CA ARG A 36 -9.44 0.15 59.89
C ARG A 36 -9.57 0.48 58.40
N LYS A 37 -8.72 1.36 57.86
CA LYS A 37 -8.56 1.53 56.41
C LYS A 37 -7.92 0.28 55.83
N THR A 38 -8.73 -0.72 55.47
CA THR A 38 -8.32 -1.80 54.59
C THR A 38 -8.47 -1.33 53.15
N THR A 39 -7.50 -0.58 52.65
CA THR A 39 -7.24 -0.50 51.20
C THR A 39 -6.52 -1.78 50.79
N THR A 40 -7.29 -2.85 50.64
CA THR A 40 -6.85 -4.06 49.94
C THR A 40 -7.70 -4.13 48.69
N THR A 41 -7.18 -3.62 47.58
CA THR A 41 -7.77 -3.78 46.25
C THR A 41 -7.76 -5.26 45.90
N GLN A 42 -8.84 -5.95 46.24
CA GLN A 42 -9.08 -7.32 45.76
C GLN A 42 -9.16 -7.28 44.22
N PRO A 43 -8.42 -8.14 43.50
CA PRO A 43 -8.53 -8.19 42.05
C PRO A 43 -9.99 -8.49 41.66
N MET A 44 -10.56 -7.71 40.74
CA MET A 44 -11.92 -7.95 40.27
C MET A 44 -12.03 -9.35 39.67
N SER A 45 -13.05 -10.11 40.08
CA SER A 45 -13.34 -11.42 39.47
C SER A 45 -13.61 -11.28 37.97
N LEU A 46 -13.11 -12.22 37.16
CA LEU A 46 -13.31 -12.27 35.69
C LEU A 46 -14.79 -12.09 35.27
N ARG A 47 -15.71 -12.63 36.07
CA ARG A 47 -17.17 -12.51 35.86
C ARG A 47 -17.68 -11.07 35.93
N ARG A 48 -17.10 -10.22 36.80
CA ARG A 48 -17.47 -8.80 36.91
C ARG A 48 -16.96 -7.97 35.73
N VAL A 49 -15.78 -8.33 35.20
CA VAL A 49 -15.21 -7.72 33.99
C VAL A 49 -16.07 -8.03 32.77
N LEU A 50 -16.49 -9.29 32.61
CA LEU A 50 -17.35 -9.70 31.49
C LEU A 50 -18.72 -9.00 31.49
N ILE A 51 -19.30 -8.76 32.68
CA ILE A 51 -20.58 -8.05 32.84
C ILE A 51 -20.45 -6.53 32.53
N SER A 52 -19.25 -5.94 32.68
CA SER A 52 -19.03 -4.53 32.35
C SER A 52 -18.89 -4.25 30.84
N ILE A 53 -18.77 -5.28 30.00
CA ILE A 53 -18.63 -5.14 28.55
C ILE A 53 -20.00 -4.85 27.94
N ARG A 54 -20.09 -3.78 27.15
CA ARG A 54 -21.30 -3.45 26.36
C ARG A 54 -21.20 -4.08 24.97
N TRP A 55 -21.51 -5.37 24.86
CA TRP A 55 -21.36 -6.14 23.60
C TRP A 55 -22.09 -5.53 22.39
N ASN A 56 -23.28 -4.97 22.57
CA ASN A 56 -24.00 -4.29 21.48
C ASN A 56 -23.20 -3.12 20.89
N ILE A 57 -22.46 -2.40 21.74
CA ILE A 57 -21.61 -1.27 21.35
C ILE A 57 -20.35 -1.77 20.63
N VAL A 58 -19.75 -2.86 21.11
CA VAL A 58 -18.64 -3.55 20.43
C VAL A 58 -19.07 -3.99 19.04
N LEU A 59 -20.19 -4.72 18.92
CA LEU A 59 -20.68 -5.24 17.66
C LEU A 59 -21.05 -4.12 16.67
N THR A 60 -21.78 -3.09 17.12
CA THR A 60 -22.16 -1.96 16.26
C THR A 60 -20.92 -1.22 15.75
N THR A 61 -19.95 -0.99 16.63
CA THR A 61 -18.65 -0.41 16.26
C THR A 61 -17.90 -1.28 15.27
N LEU A 62 -17.86 -2.59 15.49
CA LEU A 62 -17.16 -3.51 14.61
C LEU A 62 -17.78 -3.54 13.22
N VAL A 63 -19.11 -3.53 13.12
CA VAL A 63 -19.82 -3.40 11.84
C VAL A 63 -19.48 -2.08 11.15
N LEU A 64 -19.46 -0.96 11.88
CA LEU A 64 -19.03 0.33 11.33
C LEU A 64 -17.61 0.27 10.77
N TRP A 65 -16.66 -0.26 11.52
CA TRP A 65 -15.28 -0.44 11.07
C TRP A 65 -15.18 -1.35 9.85
N LEU A 66 -15.90 -2.48 9.84
CA LEU A 66 -15.95 -3.37 8.69
C LEU A 66 -16.48 -2.64 7.44
N CYS A 67 -17.53 -1.84 7.57
CA CYS A 67 -18.06 -1.02 6.48
C CYS A 67 -17.03 0.00 5.97
N VAL A 68 -16.36 0.72 6.88
CA VAL A 68 -15.34 1.73 6.53
C VAL A 68 -14.13 1.09 5.84
N ILE A 69 -13.60 0.00 6.40
CA ILE A 69 -12.47 -0.75 5.81
C ILE A 69 -12.87 -1.31 4.45
N ASN A 70 -14.02 -1.97 4.33
CA ASN A 70 -14.50 -2.47 3.03
C ASN A 70 -14.71 -1.35 2.00
N PHE A 71 -15.19 -0.19 2.44
CA PHE A 71 -15.38 0.96 1.57
C PHE A 71 -14.04 1.45 0.98
N TYR A 72 -12.99 1.58 1.78
CA TYR A 72 -11.70 2.06 1.30
C TYR A 72 -10.85 0.98 0.63
N GLU A 73 -10.80 -0.24 1.17
CA GLU A 73 -9.93 -1.32 0.68
C GLU A 73 -10.47 -2.06 -0.53
N ARG A 74 -11.79 -1.99 -0.79
CA ARG A 74 -12.44 -2.72 -1.90
C ARG A 74 -13.29 -1.81 -2.78
N THR A 75 -14.25 -1.12 -2.18
CA THR A 75 -15.24 -0.36 -2.95
C THR A 75 -14.58 0.79 -3.71
N THR A 76 -13.78 1.61 -3.03
CA THR A 76 -13.09 2.77 -3.62
C THR A 76 -12.10 2.33 -4.71
N VAL A 77 -11.31 1.29 -4.44
CA VAL A 77 -10.36 0.71 -5.40
C VAL A 77 -11.08 0.22 -6.65
N ARG A 78 -12.12 -0.60 -6.49
CA ARG A 78 -12.94 -1.11 -7.59
C ARG A 78 -13.53 0.02 -8.44
N HIS A 79 -14.11 1.05 -7.81
CA HIS A 79 -14.70 2.16 -8.56
C HIS A 79 -13.66 2.95 -9.36
N ALA A 80 -12.47 3.19 -8.78
CA ALA A 80 -11.38 3.87 -9.47
C ALA A 80 -10.94 3.08 -10.72
N ILE A 81 -10.62 1.79 -10.56
CA ILE A 81 -10.19 0.94 -11.68
C ILE A 81 -11.30 0.75 -12.73
N GLN A 82 -12.57 0.65 -12.32
CA GLN A 82 -13.69 0.56 -13.26
C GLN A 82 -13.86 1.82 -14.13
N GLN A 83 -13.35 2.99 -13.70
CA GLN A 83 -13.33 4.17 -14.57
C GLN A 83 -12.51 3.97 -15.84
N CYS A 84 -11.50 3.11 -15.77
CA CYS A 84 -10.55 2.88 -16.85
C CYS A 84 -10.90 1.70 -17.76
N GLN A 85 -12.11 1.12 -17.61
CA GLN A 85 -12.55 0.00 -18.43
C GLN A 85 -12.39 0.32 -19.91
N TRP A 86 -11.74 -0.58 -20.63
CA TRP A 86 -11.39 -0.45 -22.05
C TRP A 86 -12.54 0.06 -22.91
N THR A 87 -13.75 -0.48 -22.69
CA THR A 87 -14.98 -0.10 -23.44
C THR A 87 -15.44 1.34 -23.26
N ARG A 88 -14.82 2.11 -22.35
CA ARG A 88 -15.18 3.51 -22.07
C ARG A 88 -14.40 4.51 -22.91
N TRP A 89 -13.30 4.08 -23.51
CA TRP A 89 -12.40 4.97 -24.23
C TRP A 89 -11.84 4.36 -25.51
N GLU A 90 -11.80 3.03 -25.63
CA GLU A 90 -11.42 2.37 -26.89
C GLU A 90 -12.42 2.71 -28.00
N SER A 91 -11.92 3.15 -29.15
CA SER A 91 -12.75 3.50 -30.30
C SER A 91 -12.62 2.54 -31.50
N TRP A 92 -12.06 1.36 -31.27
CA TRP A 92 -11.89 0.32 -32.30
C TRP A 92 -13.23 -0.17 -32.87
N HIS A 93 -13.38 -0.09 -34.20
CA HIS A 93 -14.62 -0.43 -34.90
C HIS A 93 -14.73 -1.93 -35.23
N SER A 94 -13.60 -2.65 -35.20
CA SER A 94 -13.49 -4.07 -35.57
C SER A 94 -12.49 -4.81 -34.66
N GLY A 95 -12.79 -6.10 -34.45
CA GLY A 95 -12.14 -7.15 -33.65
C GLY A 95 -11.46 -6.81 -32.30
N HIS A 96 -10.39 -7.54 -31.96
CA HIS A 96 -9.89 -7.67 -30.58
C HIS A 96 -8.55 -6.97 -30.37
N PRO A 97 -8.53 -5.76 -29.76
CA PRO A 97 -7.28 -5.06 -29.50
C PRO A 97 -6.42 -5.83 -28.49
N HIS A 98 -5.09 -5.69 -28.60
CA HIS A 98 -4.16 -6.21 -27.61
C HIS A 98 -3.96 -5.16 -26.53
N ARG A 99 -4.31 -5.47 -25.28
CA ARG A 99 -4.35 -4.50 -24.19
C ARG A 99 -3.17 -4.63 -23.25
N LEU A 100 -2.55 -3.51 -22.90
CA LEU A 100 -1.40 -3.43 -22.04
C LEU A 100 -1.65 -2.50 -20.85
N ALA A 101 -1.14 -2.90 -19.69
CA ALA A 101 -1.03 -2.04 -18.52
C ALA A 101 0.45 -1.76 -18.23
N LEU A 102 0.83 -0.49 -18.17
CA LEU A 102 2.18 -0.03 -17.89
C LEU A 102 2.26 0.52 -16.46
N PHE A 103 3.15 -0.05 -15.66
CA PHE A 103 3.41 0.35 -14.28
C PHE A 103 4.78 1.00 -14.21
N ALA A 104 4.84 2.29 -13.86
CA ALA A 104 6.10 2.99 -13.61
C ALA A 104 6.34 3.16 -12.11
N ASP A 105 7.62 3.13 -11.76
CA ASP A 105 8.17 3.40 -10.43
C ASP A 105 7.37 2.75 -9.28
N PRO A 106 7.16 1.42 -9.27
CA PRO A 106 6.55 0.75 -8.12
C PRO A 106 7.30 1.05 -6.82
N GLN A 107 8.64 1.05 -6.85
CA GLN A 107 9.55 1.36 -5.76
C GLN A 107 9.03 0.90 -4.40
N ILE A 108 8.92 -0.42 -4.24
CA ILE A 108 8.44 -0.98 -2.97
C ILE A 108 9.36 -0.49 -1.84
N MET A 109 8.76 0.04 -0.77
CA MET A 109 9.50 0.68 0.31
C MET A 109 10.32 -0.37 1.08
N ASP A 110 11.61 -0.13 1.24
CA ASP A 110 12.53 -1.01 1.94
C ASP A 110 13.31 -0.26 3.04
N ASP A 111 14.31 -0.90 3.65
CA ASP A 111 15.07 -0.27 4.74
C ASP A 111 16.00 0.86 4.29
N TYR A 112 16.24 1.03 2.99
CA TYR A 112 16.96 2.19 2.43
C TYR A 112 16.07 3.40 2.17
N SER A 113 14.75 3.24 2.09
CA SER A 113 13.83 4.34 1.78
C SER A 113 13.91 5.50 2.80
N TYR A 114 14.01 5.18 4.10
CA TYR A 114 13.98 6.18 5.17
C TYR A 114 14.96 5.82 6.30
N PRO A 115 16.28 5.97 6.07
CA PRO A 115 17.29 5.64 7.06
C PRO A 115 17.13 6.59 8.26
N GLY A 116 17.01 6.02 9.46
CA GLY A 116 16.85 6.77 10.72
C GLY A 116 15.42 6.88 11.25
N ARG A 117 14.40 6.39 10.53
CA ARG A 117 13.07 6.20 11.12
C ARG A 117 13.06 5.00 12.08
N PRO A 118 12.26 5.03 13.17
CA PRO A 118 12.15 3.88 14.06
C PRO A 118 11.65 2.64 13.30
N ALA A 119 12.29 1.49 13.53
CA ALA A 119 12.01 0.25 12.80
C ALA A 119 10.52 -0.15 12.83
N ILE A 120 9.85 0.05 13.96
CA ILE A 120 8.41 -0.22 14.09
C ILE A 120 7.56 0.67 13.18
N VAL A 121 7.96 1.93 12.98
CA VAL A 121 7.26 2.87 12.08
C VAL A 121 7.47 2.44 10.63
N ASN A 122 8.69 2.07 10.26
CA ASN A 122 8.99 1.55 8.92
C ASN A 122 8.24 0.24 8.66
N TRP A 123 8.13 -0.65 9.65
CA TRP A 123 7.34 -1.87 9.52
C TRP A 123 5.87 -1.57 9.19
N PHE A 124 5.21 -0.70 9.98
CA PHE A 124 3.81 -0.32 9.72
C PHE A 124 3.64 0.40 8.37
N ALA A 125 4.57 1.30 8.02
CA ALA A 125 4.54 1.99 6.74
C ALA A 125 4.67 1.00 5.57
N ARG A 126 5.52 -0.01 5.70
CA ARG A 126 5.71 -1.07 4.70
C ARG A 126 4.41 -1.84 4.49
N GLN A 127 3.76 -2.28 5.56
CA GLN A 127 2.48 -3.00 5.46
C GLN A 127 1.39 -2.17 4.77
N LEU A 128 1.34 -0.86 5.01
CA LEU A 128 0.38 0.04 4.35
C LEU A 128 0.67 0.20 2.86
N ILE A 129 1.94 0.37 2.50
CA ILE A 129 2.40 0.56 1.13
C ILE A 129 2.23 -0.74 0.33
N ASP A 130 2.67 -1.88 0.86
CA ASP A 130 2.53 -3.20 0.23
C ASP A 130 1.04 -3.53 -0.02
N ASN A 131 0.17 -3.28 0.96
CA ASN A 131 -1.27 -3.47 0.78
C ASN A 131 -1.84 -2.52 -0.29
N TYR A 132 -1.39 -1.27 -0.35
CA TYR A 132 -1.79 -0.33 -1.41
C TYR A 132 -1.42 -0.86 -2.80
N HIS A 133 -0.18 -1.29 -2.99
CA HIS A 133 0.26 -1.86 -4.25
C HIS A 133 -0.53 -3.12 -4.61
N LYS A 134 -0.59 -4.09 -3.68
CA LYS A 134 -1.21 -5.40 -3.90
C LYS A 134 -2.69 -5.27 -4.25
N ARG A 135 -3.46 -4.52 -3.45
CA ARG A 135 -4.90 -4.38 -3.69
C ARG A 135 -5.19 -3.69 -5.03
N ASN A 136 -4.41 -2.67 -5.40
CA ASN A 136 -4.60 -1.97 -6.66
C ASN A 136 -4.23 -2.88 -7.84
N TYR A 137 -3.09 -3.58 -7.75
CA TYR A 137 -2.66 -4.55 -8.76
C TYR A 137 -3.69 -5.66 -8.95
N GLU A 138 -4.19 -6.26 -7.86
CA GLU A 138 -5.25 -7.28 -7.90
C GLU A 138 -6.51 -6.79 -8.64
N HIS A 139 -6.94 -5.54 -8.40
CA HIS A 139 -8.11 -4.97 -9.06
C HIS A 139 -7.85 -4.65 -10.54
N VAL A 140 -6.66 -4.14 -10.89
CA VAL A 140 -6.27 -3.96 -12.30
C VAL A 140 -6.31 -5.30 -13.02
N MET A 141 -5.68 -6.33 -12.45
CA MET A 141 -5.57 -7.64 -13.07
C MET A 141 -6.90 -8.41 -13.15
N SER A 142 -7.83 -8.18 -12.23
CA SER A 142 -9.14 -8.85 -12.22
C SER A 142 -10.24 -8.10 -12.97
N LEU A 143 -10.20 -6.77 -12.99
CA LEU A 143 -11.24 -5.94 -13.60
C LEU A 143 -10.86 -5.49 -15.00
N LEU A 144 -9.61 -5.08 -15.23
CA LEU A 144 -9.14 -4.68 -16.57
C LEU A 144 -8.58 -5.89 -17.34
N ASP A 145 -7.99 -6.88 -16.65
CA ASP A 145 -7.49 -8.12 -17.26
C ASP A 145 -6.63 -7.88 -18.53
N PRO A 146 -5.56 -7.07 -18.43
CA PRO A 146 -4.71 -6.77 -19.58
C PRO A 146 -4.00 -8.01 -20.11
N ASP A 147 -3.80 -8.07 -21.43
CA ASP A 147 -3.09 -9.19 -22.09
C ASP A 147 -1.59 -9.20 -21.75
N THR A 148 -1.00 -8.00 -21.67
CA THR A 148 0.39 -7.79 -21.25
C THR A 148 0.49 -6.76 -20.13
N THR A 149 1.31 -7.03 -19.12
CA THR A 149 1.73 -6.03 -18.12
C THR A 149 3.21 -5.72 -18.32
N VAL A 150 3.57 -4.44 -18.35
CA VAL A 150 4.96 -3.99 -18.46
C VAL A 150 5.31 -3.09 -17.29
N PHE A 151 6.46 -3.33 -16.68
CA PHE A 151 7.03 -2.46 -15.66
C PHE A 151 8.14 -1.60 -16.28
N LEU A 152 8.11 -0.30 -16.00
CA LEU A 152 9.01 0.70 -16.60
C LEU A 152 10.19 1.05 -15.68
N GLY A 153 10.75 0.06 -14.98
CA GLY A 153 11.87 0.24 -14.06
C GLY A 153 11.48 0.68 -12.66
N ASP A 154 12.53 0.83 -11.83
CA ASP A 154 12.47 1.18 -10.41
C ASP A 154 11.52 0.27 -9.64
N LEU A 155 11.78 -1.04 -9.75
CA LEU A 155 11.00 -2.05 -9.05
C LEU A 155 11.20 -1.96 -7.54
N PHE A 156 12.43 -1.66 -7.12
CA PHE A 156 12.87 -1.53 -5.74
C PHE A 156 13.38 -0.11 -5.46
N ASP A 157 13.21 0.38 -4.23
CA ASP A 157 13.81 1.67 -3.83
C ASP A 157 15.32 1.53 -3.54
N GLY A 158 15.74 0.41 -2.93
CA GLY A 158 17.15 0.13 -2.61
C GLY A 158 17.85 -0.88 -3.52
N GLY A 159 17.26 -1.26 -4.66
CA GLY A 159 17.67 -2.41 -5.50
C GLY A 159 19.19 -2.53 -5.78
N ARG A 160 19.82 -1.39 -6.10
CA ARG A 160 21.26 -1.29 -6.40
C ARG A 160 22.18 -1.30 -5.17
N ASN A 161 21.62 -1.09 -3.98
CA ASN A 161 22.35 -0.96 -2.72
C ASN A 161 22.41 -2.28 -1.94
N TRP A 162 21.50 -3.21 -2.22
CA TRP A 162 21.38 -4.49 -1.52
C TRP A 162 22.46 -5.49 -1.91
N ASN A 163 22.95 -6.24 -0.92
CA ASN A 163 23.61 -7.52 -1.15
C ASN A 163 22.59 -8.58 -1.64
N ASP A 164 23.07 -9.72 -2.12
CA ASP A 164 22.19 -10.72 -2.74
C ASP A 164 21.13 -11.28 -1.78
N LEU A 165 21.45 -11.48 -0.50
CA LEU A 165 20.50 -12.05 0.47
C LEU A 165 19.30 -11.13 0.65
N ASP A 166 19.55 -9.87 0.98
CA ASP A 166 18.50 -8.89 1.18
C ASP A 166 17.72 -8.64 -0.12
N TRP A 167 18.43 -8.56 -1.26
CA TRP A 167 17.80 -8.38 -2.56
C TRP A 167 16.83 -9.51 -2.90
N PHE A 168 17.17 -10.76 -2.59
CA PHE A 168 16.28 -11.89 -2.84
C PHE A 168 15.05 -11.92 -1.92
N GLU A 169 15.12 -11.34 -0.72
CA GLU A 169 13.95 -11.15 0.14
C GLU A 169 13.00 -10.11 -0.47
N GLU A 170 13.55 -8.96 -0.90
CA GLU A 170 12.81 -7.91 -1.59
C GLU A 170 12.19 -8.41 -2.89
N PHE A 171 12.93 -9.19 -3.68
CA PHE A 171 12.43 -9.83 -4.90
C PHE A 171 11.27 -10.78 -4.61
N ARG A 172 11.33 -11.56 -3.53
CA ARG A 172 10.23 -12.46 -3.13
C ARG A 172 8.99 -11.63 -2.78
N ARG A 173 9.15 -10.57 -1.99
CA ARG A 173 8.06 -9.64 -1.63
C ARG A 173 7.46 -8.96 -2.85
N PHE A 174 8.30 -8.51 -3.79
CA PHE A 174 7.86 -7.88 -5.03
C PHE A 174 6.95 -8.82 -5.84
N ASN A 175 7.31 -10.10 -5.98
CA ASN A 175 6.48 -11.09 -6.70
C ASN A 175 5.22 -11.51 -5.93
N GLU A 176 5.16 -11.34 -4.61
CA GLU A 176 3.93 -11.55 -3.83
C GLU A 176 2.93 -10.40 -4.03
N ILE A 177 3.42 -9.18 -4.20
CA ILE A 177 2.63 -7.99 -4.50
C ILE A 177 2.19 -8.00 -5.97
N TYR A 178 3.15 -8.20 -6.88
CA TYR A 178 2.99 -8.15 -8.33
C TYR A 178 3.08 -9.55 -8.96
N TYR A 179 2.15 -10.43 -8.56
CA TYR A 179 2.16 -11.81 -9.01
C TYR A 179 1.85 -11.94 -10.51
N LYS A 180 2.53 -12.88 -11.18
CA LYS A 180 2.30 -13.16 -12.61
C LYS A 180 1.03 -13.98 -12.78
N ARG A 181 0.12 -13.55 -13.68
CA ARG A 181 -1.09 -14.32 -14.00
C ARG A 181 -0.81 -15.41 -15.05
N PRO A 182 -1.33 -16.63 -14.87
CA PRO A 182 -1.29 -17.65 -15.92
C PRO A 182 -1.92 -17.13 -17.22
N ASN A 183 -1.34 -17.50 -18.37
CA ASN A 183 -1.80 -17.10 -19.71
C ASN A 183 -1.80 -15.59 -19.99
N ARG A 184 -1.20 -14.77 -19.12
CA ARG A 184 -0.94 -13.35 -19.36
C ARG A 184 0.56 -13.12 -19.45
N ARG A 185 0.98 -12.13 -20.24
CA ARG A 185 2.41 -11.79 -20.36
C ARG A 185 2.77 -10.73 -19.33
N THR A 186 3.89 -10.90 -18.64
CA THR A 186 4.41 -9.91 -17.70
C THR A 186 5.88 -9.66 -18.00
N ILE A 187 6.24 -8.39 -18.20
CA ILE A 187 7.58 -7.94 -18.57
C ILE A 187 8.08 -7.00 -17.49
N MET A 188 9.16 -7.39 -16.81
CA MET A 188 9.77 -6.68 -15.68
C MET A 188 11.26 -6.45 -15.91
N SER A 189 11.73 -6.63 -17.15
CA SER A 189 13.16 -6.65 -17.46
C SER A 189 13.74 -5.27 -17.78
N LEU A 190 12.93 -4.20 -17.84
CA LEU A 190 13.44 -2.84 -18.00
C LEU A 190 13.83 -2.32 -16.60
N PRO A 191 15.12 -2.09 -16.32
CA PRO A 191 15.56 -1.60 -15.01
C PRO A 191 15.37 -0.08 -14.91
N GLY A 192 15.25 0.42 -13.68
CA GLY A 192 15.42 1.83 -13.37
C GLY A 192 16.73 2.14 -12.63
N ASN A 193 16.97 3.42 -12.32
CA ASN A 193 18.23 3.82 -11.69
C ASN A 193 18.32 3.40 -10.22
N HIS A 194 17.19 3.14 -9.53
CA HIS A 194 17.21 2.52 -8.21
C HIS A 194 17.52 1.02 -8.27
N ASP A 195 17.28 0.36 -9.41
CA ASP A 195 17.58 -1.06 -9.60
C ASP A 195 19.07 -1.31 -9.89
N ILE A 196 19.69 -0.48 -10.74
CA ILE A 196 21.05 -0.74 -11.26
C ILE A 196 22.05 0.42 -11.15
N GLY A 197 21.64 1.62 -10.71
CA GLY A 197 22.46 2.83 -10.78
C GLY A 197 22.28 3.57 -12.11
N PHE A 198 23.18 4.51 -12.46
CA PHE A 198 23.03 5.30 -13.68
C PHE A 198 24.34 5.62 -14.42
N GLY A 199 24.33 5.52 -15.76
CA GLY A 199 25.44 5.89 -16.64
C GLY A 199 26.77 5.27 -16.23
N GLU A 200 27.83 6.08 -16.21
CA GLU A 200 29.19 5.67 -15.78
C GLU A 200 29.26 5.08 -14.35
N THR A 201 28.20 5.25 -13.57
CA THR A 201 28.10 4.78 -12.18
C THR A 201 27.11 3.61 -12.02
N VAL A 202 26.74 2.92 -13.11
CA VAL A 202 25.98 1.66 -13.04
C VAL A 202 26.74 0.65 -12.17
N ASN A 203 26.03 0.05 -11.21
CA ASN A 203 26.54 -1.04 -10.39
C ASN A 203 26.49 -2.34 -11.19
N VAL A 204 27.64 -2.77 -11.73
CA VAL A 204 27.76 -3.96 -12.57
C VAL A 204 27.22 -5.22 -11.89
N THR A 205 27.44 -5.40 -10.58
CA THR A 205 26.90 -6.55 -9.84
C THR A 205 25.37 -6.51 -9.82
N SER A 206 24.78 -5.33 -9.59
CA SER A 206 23.33 -5.16 -9.60
C SER A 206 22.74 -5.37 -11.00
N LEU A 207 23.40 -4.85 -12.04
CA LEU A 207 23.03 -5.06 -13.44
C LEU A 207 23.01 -6.55 -13.81
N GLU A 208 24.10 -7.27 -13.52
CA GLU A 208 24.20 -8.70 -13.85
C GLU A 208 23.22 -9.55 -13.04
N ARG A 209 22.98 -9.22 -11.75
CA ARG A 209 21.92 -9.83 -10.95
C ARG A 209 20.54 -9.58 -11.56
N PHE A 210 20.24 -8.34 -11.92
CA PHE A 210 18.97 -7.96 -12.54
C PHE A 210 18.73 -8.74 -13.83
N LYS A 211 19.76 -8.82 -14.70
CA LYS A 211 19.73 -9.60 -15.95
C LYS A 211 19.49 -11.09 -15.72
N ALA A 212 20.15 -11.67 -14.73
CA ALA A 212 20.01 -13.09 -14.41
C ALA A 212 18.59 -13.45 -13.96
N ILE A 213 17.88 -12.52 -13.29
CA ILE A 213 16.56 -12.78 -12.70
C ILE A 213 15.40 -12.34 -13.59
N PHE A 214 15.49 -11.14 -14.19
CA PHE A 214 14.41 -10.58 -15.00
C PHE A 214 14.61 -10.78 -16.51
N GLY A 215 15.81 -11.14 -16.94
CA GLY A 215 16.18 -11.29 -18.35
C GLY A 215 16.88 -10.04 -18.91
N PRO A 216 17.12 -10.00 -20.23
CA PRO A 216 17.84 -8.89 -20.87
C PRO A 216 17.21 -7.52 -20.59
N THR A 217 18.04 -6.53 -20.23
CA THR A 217 17.57 -5.17 -19.90
C THR A 217 17.07 -4.40 -21.11
N SER A 218 17.46 -4.83 -22.31
CA SER A 218 16.90 -4.38 -23.58
C SER A 218 16.37 -5.57 -24.37
N SER A 219 15.19 -5.42 -24.95
CA SER A 219 14.53 -6.50 -25.67
C SER A 219 13.51 -5.99 -26.68
N ILE A 220 13.21 -6.83 -27.68
CA ILE A 220 12.24 -6.56 -28.73
C ILE A 220 11.11 -7.58 -28.61
N HIS A 221 9.86 -7.11 -28.66
CA HIS A 221 8.68 -7.95 -28.51
C HIS A 221 7.62 -7.60 -29.54
N ASP A 222 7.34 -8.54 -30.44
CA ASP A 222 6.21 -8.41 -31.36
C ASP A 222 4.91 -8.80 -30.65
N ILE A 223 4.04 -7.82 -30.44
CA ILE A 223 2.79 -7.96 -29.66
C ILE A 223 1.71 -7.14 -30.37
N GLY A 224 0.55 -7.76 -30.65
CA GLY A 224 -0.62 -7.06 -31.20
C GLY A 224 -0.32 -6.24 -32.46
N ASN A 225 0.35 -6.82 -33.46
CA ASN A 225 0.81 -6.14 -34.69
C ASN A 225 1.75 -4.94 -34.49
N HIS A 226 2.29 -4.77 -33.28
CA HIS A 226 3.31 -3.77 -32.95
C HIS A 226 4.63 -4.44 -32.58
N THR A 227 5.70 -3.64 -32.59
CA THR A 227 6.99 -4.03 -32.03
C THR A 227 7.28 -3.16 -30.81
N LEU A 228 7.22 -3.74 -29.62
CA LEU A 228 7.63 -3.09 -28.39
C LEU A 228 9.14 -3.20 -28.23
N VAL A 229 9.79 -2.08 -27.98
CA VAL A 229 11.23 -1.97 -27.78
C VAL A 229 11.46 -1.50 -26.36
N LEU A 230 11.89 -2.41 -25.48
CA LEU A 230 12.38 -2.06 -24.16
C LEU A 230 13.86 -1.73 -24.32
N LEU A 231 14.26 -0.53 -23.93
CA LEU A 231 15.64 -0.07 -24.07
C LEU A 231 16.18 0.46 -22.75
N ASP A 232 17.27 -0.15 -22.30
CA ASP A 232 18.05 0.26 -21.14
C ASP A 232 18.91 1.47 -21.51
N THR A 233 18.25 2.63 -21.51
CA THR A 233 18.89 3.92 -21.79
C THR A 233 19.85 4.34 -20.68
N ILE A 234 19.68 3.82 -19.46
CA ILE A 234 20.55 4.03 -18.32
C ILE A 234 21.94 3.49 -18.59
N SER A 235 22.02 2.23 -19.00
CA SER A 235 23.29 1.59 -19.37
C SER A 235 23.87 2.21 -20.65
N LEU A 236 23.04 2.69 -21.60
CA LEU A 236 23.52 3.43 -22.77
C LEU A 236 24.17 4.78 -22.42
N SER A 237 23.81 5.38 -21.28
CA SER A 237 24.44 6.60 -20.79
C SER A 237 25.82 6.37 -20.15
N ASP A 238 26.35 5.14 -20.16
CA ASP A 238 27.75 4.87 -19.79
C ASP A 238 28.67 4.96 -21.01
N TYR A 239 29.34 6.10 -21.20
CA TYR A 239 30.24 6.30 -22.34
C TYR A 239 31.64 5.69 -22.15
N GLN A 240 31.91 5.06 -21.00
CA GLN A 240 33.25 4.59 -20.64
C GLN A 240 33.36 3.06 -20.58
N ASN A 241 32.27 2.36 -20.27
CA ASN A 241 32.28 0.92 -20.08
C ASN A 241 31.51 0.15 -21.18
N PRO A 242 32.23 -0.43 -22.16
CA PRO A 242 31.62 -1.24 -23.21
C PRO A 242 30.83 -2.44 -22.70
N ASN A 243 31.19 -3.00 -21.53
CA ASN A 243 30.48 -4.17 -21.01
C ASN A 243 29.06 -3.84 -20.54
N VAL A 244 28.86 -2.62 -20.02
CA VAL A 244 27.54 -2.10 -19.62
C VAL A 244 26.72 -1.74 -20.86
N THR A 245 27.32 -1.07 -21.84
CA THR A 245 26.61 -0.60 -23.05
C THR A 245 26.36 -1.67 -24.11
N ARG A 246 27.12 -2.78 -24.14
CA ARG A 246 27.11 -3.74 -25.25
C ARG A 246 25.71 -4.28 -25.57
N ASP A 247 24.98 -4.74 -24.56
CA ASP A 247 23.67 -5.37 -24.74
C ASP A 247 22.61 -4.38 -25.25
N PRO A 248 22.37 -3.21 -24.62
CA PRO A 248 21.41 -2.25 -25.14
C PRO A 248 21.82 -1.66 -26.49
N LEU A 249 23.11 -1.44 -26.73
CA LEU A 249 23.61 -0.93 -28.02
C LEU A 249 23.39 -1.95 -29.14
N THR A 250 23.51 -3.25 -28.85
CA THR A 250 23.20 -4.32 -29.81
C THR A 250 21.73 -4.27 -30.24
N VAL A 251 20.81 -4.12 -29.28
CA VAL A 251 19.38 -3.98 -29.57
C VAL A 251 19.11 -2.72 -30.39
N LEU A 252 19.63 -1.56 -29.96
CA LEU A 252 19.46 -0.29 -30.65
C LEU A 252 19.97 -0.33 -32.10
N ASN A 253 21.15 -0.92 -32.32
CA ASN A 253 21.74 -1.03 -33.65
C ASN A 253 21.00 -2.03 -34.56
N SER A 254 20.40 -3.08 -33.99
CA SER A 254 19.61 -4.03 -34.77
C SER A 254 18.36 -3.41 -35.42
N LEU A 255 17.87 -2.30 -34.86
CA LEU A 255 16.69 -1.56 -35.32
C LEU A 255 17.03 -0.45 -36.32
N ALA A 256 18.31 -0.11 -36.48
CA ALA A 256 18.77 0.97 -37.34
C ALA A 256 18.44 0.76 -38.83
N PRO A 257 18.63 -0.44 -39.44
CA PRO A 257 18.23 -0.68 -40.82
C PRO A 257 16.73 -0.45 -41.02
N ILE A 258 16.35 0.18 -42.14
CA ILE A 258 14.95 0.36 -42.50
C ILE A 258 14.46 -0.86 -43.27
N SER A 259 13.38 -1.47 -42.78
CA SER A 259 12.66 -2.52 -43.48
C SER A 259 11.32 -2.01 -44.00
N THR A 260 10.89 -2.48 -45.17
CA THR A 260 9.58 -2.15 -45.76
C THR A 260 8.40 -2.75 -45.00
N ASN A 261 8.67 -3.75 -44.14
CA ASN A 261 7.66 -4.45 -43.35
C ASN A 261 7.80 -4.13 -41.84
N GLU A 262 8.26 -2.92 -41.51
CA GLU A 262 8.34 -2.47 -40.12
C GLU A 262 6.94 -2.31 -39.52
N LYS A 263 6.65 -3.11 -38.48
CA LYS A 263 5.50 -2.87 -37.62
C LYS A 263 5.67 -1.53 -36.89
N PRO A 264 4.58 -0.85 -36.51
CA PRO A 264 4.64 0.32 -35.66
C PRO A 264 5.39 0.00 -34.36
N ARG A 265 6.41 0.81 -34.04
CA ARG A 265 7.26 0.59 -32.86
C ARG A 265 6.81 1.44 -31.68
N ILE A 266 6.83 0.85 -30.49
CA ILE A 266 6.58 1.54 -29.22
C ILE A 266 7.84 1.41 -28.38
N LEU A 267 8.45 2.55 -28.03
CA LEU A 267 9.64 2.57 -27.18
C LEU A 267 9.23 2.64 -25.72
N MET A 268 9.90 1.85 -24.89
CA MET A 268 9.78 1.86 -23.44
C MET A 268 11.18 2.05 -22.85
N SER A 269 11.36 3.11 -22.08
CA SER A 269 12.58 3.40 -21.32
C SER A 269 12.20 3.70 -19.87
N HIS A 270 13.17 3.67 -18.96
CA HIS A 270 12.93 4.16 -17.60
C HIS A 270 13.14 5.68 -17.57
N VAL A 271 14.38 6.14 -17.78
CA VAL A 271 14.67 7.58 -17.79
C VAL A 271 14.11 8.24 -19.07
N PRO A 272 13.41 9.39 -18.95
CA PRO A 272 12.90 10.17 -20.07
C PRO A 272 13.96 10.58 -21.10
N LEU A 273 13.54 10.79 -22.35
CA LEU A 273 14.41 11.41 -23.36
C LEU A 273 14.62 12.90 -23.03
N TYR A 274 15.66 13.50 -23.62
CA TYR A 274 16.00 14.89 -23.40
C TYR A 274 14.84 15.83 -23.75
N ARG A 275 14.62 16.84 -22.89
CA ARG A 275 13.55 17.84 -22.99
C ARG A 275 14.12 19.24 -22.99
N PHE A 276 13.44 20.14 -23.68
CA PHE A 276 13.63 21.58 -23.61
C PHE A 276 12.53 22.20 -22.73
N PRO A 277 12.72 22.39 -21.41
CA PRO A 277 11.64 22.73 -20.47
C PRO A 277 10.95 24.05 -20.75
N ASP A 278 11.63 24.97 -21.45
CA ASP A 278 11.07 26.27 -21.84
C ASP A 278 10.10 26.18 -23.03
N LYS A 279 10.14 25.08 -23.80
CA LYS A 279 9.31 24.88 -25.00
C LYS A 279 8.33 23.73 -24.83
N GLN A 280 8.78 22.65 -24.20
CA GLN A 280 8.01 21.41 -24.03
C GLN A 280 7.40 21.39 -22.63
N THR A 281 6.16 21.85 -22.53
CA THR A 281 5.38 21.73 -21.29
C THR A 281 4.72 20.36 -21.24
N CYS A 282 4.77 19.70 -20.09
CA CYS A 282 4.26 18.34 -19.82
C CYS A 282 2.75 18.08 -20.00
N GLY A 283 2.01 19.03 -20.54
CA GLY A 283 0.57 18.94 -20.73
C GLY A 283 -0.24 19.10 -19.43
N PRO A 284 -1.58 19.06 -19.54
CA PRO A 284 -2.50 19.41 -18.44
C PRO A 284 -2.67 18.32 -17.37
N LEU A 285 -2.17 17.11 -17.62
CA LEU A 285 -2.32 15.97 -16.71
C LEU A 285 -1.19 15.86 -15.67
N ARG A 286 -0.15 16.70 -15.79
CA ARG A 286 0.90 16.87 -14.77
C ARG A 286 0.33 17.54 -13.52
N GLU A 287 0.65 17.03 -12.33
CA GLU A 287 0.24 17.67 -11.06
C GLU A 287 1.14 18.85 -10.68
N SER A 288 2.45 18.71 -10.90
CA SER A 288 3.41 19.76 -10.60
C SER A 288 3.25 20.96 -11.54
N THR A 289 3.10 22.15 -10.96
CA THR A 289 3.04 23.42 -11.71
C THR A 289 4.43 23.96 -12.05
N LYS A 290 5.50 23.29 -11.60
CA LYS A 290 6.88 23.69 -11.90
C LYS A 290 7.26 23.19 -13.29
N LYS A 291 8.14 23.93 -13.96
CA LYS A 291 8.79 23.45 -15.19
C LYS A 291 9.51 22.12 -14.91
N PHE A 292 9.58 21.27 -15.94
CA PHE A 292 10.31 20.01 -15.85
C PHE A 292 11.78 20.29 -15.49
N PRO A 293 12.31 19.69 -14.42
CA PRO A 293 13.67 19.94 -13.99
C PRO A 293 14.66 19.17 -14.89
N ILE A 294 15.77 19.80 -15.28
CA ILE A 294 16.91 19.12 -15.90
C ILE A 294 18.02 19.08 -14.87
N MET A 295 18.21 17.91 -14.24
CA MET A 295 19.13 17.73 -13.12
C MET A 295 19.98 16.48 -13.31
N LYS A 296 21.22 16.55 -12.82
CA LYS A 296 22.17 15.43 -12.71
C LYS A 296 22.64 15.34 -11.26
N GLY A 297 22.60 14.13 -10.70
CA GLY A 297 23.09 13.80 -9.37
C GLY A 297 23.94 12.54 -9.40
N GLU A 298 24.31 12.05 -8.21
CA GLU A 298 24.95 10.76 -8.06
C GLU A 298 23.97 9.64 -8.43
N GLN A 299 24.32 8.83 -9.43
CA GLN A 299 23.49 7.72 -9.92
C GLN A 299 22.05 8.12 -10.29
N TYR A 300 21.85 9.36 -10.74
CA TYR A 300 20.54 9.91 -11.10
C TYR A 300 20.64 11.02 -12.17
N GLN A 301 19.74 10.98 -13.15
CA GLN A 301 19.48 12.07 -14.09
C GLN A 301 18.00 12.09 -14.45
N THR A 302 17.40 13.28 -14.54
CA THR A 302 15.98 13.46 -14.89
C THR A 302 15.65 13.16 -16.37
N VAL A 303 16.67 13.19 -17.23
CA VAL A 303 16.61 12.87 -18.66
C VAL A 303 17.95 12.29 -19.10
N ILE A 304 17.95 11.48 -20.16
CA ILE A 304 19.19 11.15 -20.87
C ILE A 304 19.70 12.31 -21.73
N ASP A 305 20.94 12.23 -22.19
CA ASP A 305 21.56 13.26 -23.01
C ASP A 305 20.84 13.47 -24.36
N TYR A 306 20.96 14.68 -24.90
CA TYR A 306 20.29 15.08 -26.14
C TYR A 306 20.74 14.24 -27.34
N GLU A 307 22.05 14.05 -27.49
CA GLU A 307 22.63 13.28 -28.58
C GLU A 307 22.17 11.83 -28.55
N LEU A 308 22.17 11.22 -27.36
CA LEU A 308 21.66 9.85 -27.17
C LEU A 308 20.16 9.77 -27.48
N SER A 309 19.37 10.78 -27.06
CA SER A 309 17.94 10.85 -27.39
C SER A 309 17.70 10.88 -28.91
N GLN A 310 18.49 11.67 -29.65
CA GLN A 310 18.38 11.74 -31.11
C GLN A 310 18.80 10.44 -31.79
N GLU A 311 19.83 9.76 -31.27
CA GLU A 311 20.25 8.45 -31.77
C GLU A 311 19.17 7.38 -31.55
N VAL A 312 18.59 7.33 -30.34
CA VAL A 312 17.49 6.44 -29.97
C VAL A 312 16.29 6.65 -30.90
N LEU A 313 15.82 7.89 -31.04
CA LEU A 313 14.67 8.23 -31.88
C LEU A 313 14.92 7.91 -33.36
N SER A 314 16.08 8.27 -33.90
CA SER A 314 16.39 8.10 -35.33
C SER A 314 16.53 6.62 -35.74
N LYS A 315 17.09 5.77 -34.86
CA LYS A 315 17.23 4.33 -35.10
C LYS A 315 15.94 3.57 -34.85
N ILE A 316 15.19 3.89 -33.78
CA ILE A 316 13.98 3.15 -33.44
C ILE A 316 12.79 3.62 -34.28
N ARG A 317 12.65 4.91 -34.54
CA ARG A 317 11.49 5.52 -35.23
C ARG A 317 10.15 5.17 -34.55
N PRO A 318 10.00 5.42 -33.24
CA PRO A 318 8.80 5.00 -32.51
C PRO A 318 7.57 5.85 -32.88
N LYS A 319 6.38 5.24 -32.80
CA LYS A 319 5.10 5.94 -32.83
C LYS A 319 4.81 6.68 -31.52
N ILE A 320 5.27 6.11 -30.41
CA ILE A 320 5.17 6.69 -29.07
C ILE A 320 6.26 6.10 -28.18
N VAL A 321 6.68 6.89 -27.21
CA VAL A 321 7.62 6.55 -26.15
C VAL A 321 6.89 6.56 -24.80
N PHE A 322 7.13 5.56 -23.96
CA PHE A 322 6.71 5.56 -22.56
C PHE A 322 7.94 5.51 -21.65
N SER A 323 8.03 6.48 -20.74
CA SER A 323 9.10 6.59 -19.73
C SER A 323 8.56 6.56 -18.30
N GLY A 324 9.42 6.41 -17.29
CA GLY A 324 9.14 6.53 -15.85
C GLY A 324 9.99 7.64 -15.20
N ASP A 325 10.58 7.37 -14.03
CA ASP A 325 11.57 8.19 -13.29
C ASP A 325 11.06 9.53 -12.71
N ASP A 326 10.33 10.37 -13.46
CA ASP A 326 9.86 11.68 -12.95
C ASP A 326 8.68 11.54 -11.95
N HIS A 327 8.10 10.34 -11.83
CA HIS A 327 6.94 9.95 -11.01
C HIS A 327 5.62 10.67 -11.34
N ASP A 328 5.66 11.85 -11.96
CA ASP A 328 4.52 12.63 -12.40
C ASP A 328 4.30 12.51 -13.91
N TYR A 329 3.07 12.75 -14.35
CA TYR A 329 2.73 12.67 -15.77
C TYR A 329 3.47 13.77 -16.53
N CYS A 330 4.02 13.42 -17.69
CA CYS A 330 4.53 14.42 -18.63
C CYS A 330 4.37 13.95 -20.07
N HIS A 331 3.62 14.71 -20.87
CA HIS A 331 3.48 14.48 -22.30
C HIS A 331 4.21 15.56 -23.09
N VAL A 332 5.15 15.16 -23.95
CA VAL A 332 5.93 16.03 -24.81
C VAL A 332 6.13 15.42 -26.20
N THR A 333 6.31 16.25 -27.22
CA THR A 333 6.62 15.80 -28.59
C THR A 333 8.09 16.06 -28.90
N HIS A 334 8.82 15.03 -29.35
CA HIS A 334 10.23 15.10 -29.71
C HIS A 334 10.42 15.25 -31.22
N PRO A 335 10.99 16.36 -31.71
CA PRO A 335 11.47 16.44 -33.08
C PRO A 335 12.79 15.67 -33.23
N TYR A 336 12.90 14.91 -34.31
CA TYR A 336 14.14 14.22 -34.68
C TYR A 336 14.25 14.06 -36.19
N LYS A 337 15.44 13.69 -36.67
CA LYS A 337 15.65 13.38 -38.09
C LYS A 337 15.83 11.89 -38.28
N SER A 338 15.12 11.32 -39.24
CA SER A 338 15.36 9.96 -39.71
C SER A 338 15.66 9.99 -41.20
N GLN A 339 16.86 9.52 -41.59
CA GLN A 339 17.35 9.58 -42.97
C GLN A 339 17.27 10.99 -43.60
N GLY A 340 17.50 12.03 -42.81
CA GLY A 340 17.45 13.43 -43.26
C GLY A 340 16.03 14.02 -43.36
N VAL A 341 14.99 13.23 -43.08
CA VAL A 341 13.59 13.68 -43.04
C VAL A 341 13.22 14.03 -41.61
N ASP A 342 12.57 15.18 -41.42
CA ASP A 342 12.03 15.60 -40.13
C ASP A 342 10.88 14.68 -39.71
N GLN A 343 10.92 14.21 -38.47
CA GLN A 343 9.96 13.30 -37.86
C GLN A 343 9.65 13.79 -36.44
N THR A 344 8.56 13.26 -35.89
CA THR A 344 8.16 13.53 -34.50
C THR A 344 7.73 12.24 -33.82
N ALA A 345 8.05 12.12 -32.54
CA ALA A 345 7.53 11.07 -31.67
C ALA A 345 7.04 11.69 -30.37
N ASP A 346 5.85 11.29 -29.93
CA ASP A 346 5.34 11.67 -28.62
C ASP A 346 5.96 10.80 -27.54
N GLU A 347 6.25 11.39 -26.37
CA GLU A 347 6.67 10.70 -25.18
C GLU A 347 5.70 11.01 -24.04
N ILE A 348 5.24 9.95 -23.37
CA ILE A 348 4.51 10.03 -22.11
C ILE A 348 5.39 9.46 -21.00
N THR A 349 5.81 10.31 -20.06
CA THR A 349 6.25 9.82 -18.76
C THR A 349 5.04 9.34 -17.99
N VAL A 350 5.01 8.04 -17.76
CA VAL A 350 3.98 7.34 -17.02
C VAL A 350 4.13 7.72 -15.55
N LYS A 351 3.01 8.14 -14.98
CA LYS A 351 2.94 8.48 -13.56
C LYS A 351 3.25 7.25 -12.71
N SER A 352 3.93 7.46 -11.58
CA SER A 352 4.21 6.39 -10.64
C SER A 352 2.91 5.76 -10.15
N CYS A 353 2.91 4.43 -10.08
CA CYS A 353 1.82 3.65 -9.49
C CYS A 353 1.92 3.57 -7.95
N SER A 354 2.97 4.16 -7.38
CA SER A 354 3.31 4.06 -5.98
C SER A 354 2.72 5.18 -5.13
N MET A 355 2.44 4.86 -3.86
CA MET A 355 1.84 5.81 -2.92
C MET A 355 2.87 6.68 -2.18
N ASN A 356 4.17 6.34 -2.24
CA ASN A 356 5.26 7.01 -1.55
C ASN A 356 6.16 7.87 -2.46
N MET A 357 5.75 8.12 -3.71
CA MET A 357 6.55 8.83 -4.72
C MET A 357 6.23 10.31 -4.92
N GLY A 358 5.59 10.94 -3.93
CA GLY A 358 5.42 12.39 -3.86
C GLY A 358 4.31 12.96 -4.75
N VAL A 359 3.60 12.12 -5.50
CA VAL A 359 2.40 12.49 -6.27
C VAL A 359 1.11 12.30 -5.47
N GLN A 360 0.12 13.17 -5.70
CA GLN A 360 -1.17 13.13 -5.01
C GLN A 360 -2.11 12.07 -5.58
N TYR A 361 -2.01 11.80 -6.89
CA TYR A 361 -2.92 10.90 -7.61
C TYR A 361 -2.14 9.86 -8.42
N PRO A 362 -1.55 8.82 -7.81
CA PRO A 362 -0.86 7.75 -8.52
C PRO A 362 -1.72 7.16 -9.64
N ALA A 363 -1.09 6.70 -10.71
CA ALA A 363 -1.80 6.17 -11.86
C ALA A 363 -0.97 5.07 -12.54
N ILE A 364 -1.60 4.39 -13.48
CA ILE A 364 -0.92 3.54 -14.47
C ILE A 364 -1.28 4.03 -15.86
N GLN A 365 -0.50 3.65 -16.87
CA GLN A 365 -0.86 3.94 -18.26
C GLN A 365 -1.46 2.69 -18.90
N LEU A 366 -2.65 2.82 -19.48
CA LEU A 366 -3.29 1.77 -20.27
C LEU A 366 -3.03 2.04 -21.75
N LEU A 367 -2.66 1.01 -22.49
CA LEU A 367 -2.33 1.07 -23.91
C LEU A 367 -3.12 -0.01 -24.64
N SER A 368 -3.91 0.39 -25.63
CA SER A 368 -4.69 -0.50 -26.47
C SER A 368 -4.10 -0.50 -27.87
N LEU A 369 -3.71 -1.67 -28.38
CA LEU A 369 -3.10 -1.82 -29.71
C LEU A 369 -4.14 -2.34 -30.70
N ASN A 370 -4.25 -1.65 -31.83
CA ASN A 370 -5.06 -2.11 -32.94
C ASN A 370 -4.37 -3.32 -33.59
N THR A 371 -5.09 -4.44 -33.64
CA THR A 371 -4.62 -5.72 -34.21
C THR A 371 -5.19 -5.98 -35.60
N HIS A 372 -6.00 -5.06 -36.15
CA HIS A 372 -6.55 -5.19 -37.49
C HIS A 372 -5.68 -4.50 -38.52
N ASP A 373 -5.70 -5.07 -39.72
CA ASP A 373 -5.07 -4.49 -40.91
C ASP A 373 -6.02 -3.51 -41.64
N ASP A 374 -7.05 -2.99 -40.96
CA ASP A 374 -7.91 -1.98 -41.53
C ASP A 374 -7.11 -0.69 -41.76
N GLU A 375 -7.36 -0.01 -42.89
CA GLU A 375 -6.61 1.16 -43.41
C GLU A 375 -6.58 2.40 -42.49
N THR A 376 -7.01 2.29 -41.23
CA THR A 376 -6.93 3.34 -40.23
C THR A 376 -5.47 3.70 -39.93
N ARG A 377 -5.15 5.00 -39.94
CA ARG A 377 -3.79 5.49 -39.62
C ARG A 377 -3.40 5.30 -38.16
N GLU A 378 -4.38 5.11 -37.27
CA GLU A 378 -4.18 5.01 -35.83
C GLU A 378 -3.99 3.55 -35.42
N THR A 379 -2.82 3.26 -34.87
CA THR A 379 -2.42 1.89 -34.54
C THR A 379 -2.50 1.62 -33.03
N TYR A 380 -2.60 2.66 -32.21
CA TYR A 380 -2.73 2.54 -30.76
C TYR A 380 -3.61 3.66 -30.19
N GLU A 381 -4.22 3.39 -29.06
CA GLU A 381 -4.89 4.38 -28.20
C GLU A 381 -4.37 4.21 -26.77
N THR A 382 -4.33 5.28 -25.99
CA THR A 382 -3.75 5.22 -24.64
C THR A 382 -4.54 6.08 -23.66
N GLN A 383 -4.71 5.59 -22.43
CA GLN A 383 -5.43 6.30 -21.36
C GLN A 383 -4.70 6.16 -20.02
N MET A 384 -4.49 7.28 -19.33
CA MET A 384 -4.02 7.24 -17.94
C MET A 384 -5.16 6.80 -17.02
N CYS A 385 -4.89 5.77 -16.22
CA CYS A 385 -5.83 5.21 -15.25
C CYS A 385 -5.41 5.56 -13.83
N TYR A 386 -6.16 6.46 -13.18
CA TYR A 386 -5.90 6.85 -11.79
C TYR A 386 -6.17 5.71 -10.81
N LEU A 387 -5.25 5.56 -9.85
CA LEU A 387 -5.42 4.74 -8.66
C LEU A 387 -6.06 5.57 -7.53
N PRO A 388 -6.62 4.92 -6.50
CA PRO A 388 -7.14 5.62 -5.34
C PRO A 388 -6.09 6.52 -4.69
N ALA A 389 -6.50 7.71 -4.24
CA ALA A 389 -5.60 8.65 -3.58
C ALA A 389 -4.90 7.99 -2.35
N PRO A 390 -3.55 8.07 -2.24
CA PRO A 390 -2.73 7.40 -1.24
C PRO A 390 -3.26 7.48 0.20
N TYR A 391 -3.63 8.69 0.61
CA TYR A 391 -3.93 8.99 2.01
C TYR A 391 -5.43 9.05 2.33
N ALA A 392 -6.30 8.78 1.35
CA ALA A 392 -7.75 8.87 1.57
C ALA A 392 -8.23 7.84 2.61
N ALA A 393 -7.77 6.59 2.48
CA ALA A 393 -8.09 5.51 3.43
C ALA A 393 -7.57 5.83 4.84
N LEU A 394 -6.31 6.26 4.95
CA LEU A 394 -5.68 6.65 6.20
C LEU A 394 -6.45 7.77 6.93
N LYS A 395 -6.86 8.82 6.20
CA LYS A 395 -7.70 9.89 6.74
C LYS A 395 -9.06 9.37 7.21
N GLY A 396 -9.67 8.48 6.44
CA GLY A 396 -10.94 7.84 6.79
C GLY A 396 -10.85 6.98 8.06
N TYR A 397 -9.78 6.19 8.21
CA TYR A 397 -9.52 5.39 9.40
C TYR A 397 -9.25 6.26 10.62
N LEU A 398 -8.45 7.32 10.48
CA LEU A 398 -8.18 8.25 11.57
C LEU A 398 -9.45 8.98 12.02
N PHE A 399 -10.28 9.45 11.08
CA PHE A 399 -11.56 10.06 11.41
C PHE A 399 -12.48 9.08 12.15
N THR A 400 -12.59 7.85 11.67
CA THR A 400 -13.40 6.79 12.29
C THR A 400 -12.91 6.49 13.70
N LEU A 401 -11.58 6.43 13.91
CA LEU A 401 -10.97 6.24 15.22
C LEU A 401 -11.32 7.37 16.19
N ILE A 402 -11.22 8.64 15.76
CA ILE A 402 -11.57 9.80 16.59
C ILE A 402 -13.04 9.75 16.98
N VAL A 403 -13.94 9.52 16.02
CA VAL A 403 -15.38 9.37 16.27
C VAL A 403 -15.64 8.23 17.25
N ASN A 404 -14.94 7.11 17.11
CA ASN A 404 -15.09 5.96 17.99
C ASN A 404 -14.67 6.26 19.43
N ILE A 405 -13.52 6.90 19.61
CA ILE A 405 -13.02 7.32 20.93
C ILE A 405 -13.99 8.31 21.59
N SER A 406 -14.46 9.31 20.84
CA SER A 406 -15.46 10.26 21.34
C SER A 406 -16.78 9.59 21.70
N PHE A 407 -17.22 8.62 20.90
CA PHE A 407 -18.42 7.84 21.19
C PHE A 407 -18.27 7.00 22.46
N PHE A 408 -17.14 6.33 22.64
CA PHE A 408 -16.89 5.55 23.87
C PHE A 408 -16.78 6.46 25.09
N ALA A 409 -16.10 7.60 24.98
CA ALA A 409 -16.08 8.60 26.04
C ALA A 409 -17.49 9.08 26.40
N PHE A 410 -18.36 9.34 25.41
CA PHE A 410 -19.75 9.72 25.65
C PHE A 410 -20.55 8.62 26.37
N VAL A 411 -20.42 7.37 25.91
CA VAL A 411 -21.12 6.20 26.47
C VAL A 411 -20.74 5.95 27.93
N PHE A 412 -19.46 6.01 28.26
CA PHE A 412 -18.93 5.58 29.56
C PHE A 412 -18.72 6.71 30.55
N LEU A 413 -18.32 7.92 30.10
CA LEU A 413 -18.10 9.07 30.98
C LEU A 413 -19.38 9.89 31.20
N LEU A 414 -20.35 9.82 30.27
CA LEU A 414 -21.63 10.53 30.34
C LEU A 414 -22.84 9.58 30.20
N PRO A 415 -22.94 8.51 31.02
CA PRO A 415 -23.93 7.45 30.81
C PRO A 415 -25.38 7.92 30.95
N ARG A 416 -25.66 8.94 31.77
CA ARG A 416 -27.01 9.51 31.90
C ARG A 416 -27.47 10.19 30.61
N SER A 417 -26.58 10.99 30.02
CA SER A 417 -26.86 11.67 28.75
C SER A 417 -27.04 10.67 27.62
N TYR A 418 -26.19 9.63 27.57
CA TYR A 418 -26.32 8.54 26.62
C TYR A 418 -27.66 7.80 26.77
N ASN A 419 -28.00 7.34 27.97
CA ASN A 419 -29.25 6.62 28.21
C ASN A 419 -30.48 7.49 27.89
N ALA A 420 -30.49 8.77 28.28
CA ALA A 420 -31.60 9.67 27.95
C ALA A 420 -31.79 9.87 26.44
N ILE A 421 -30.72 9.83 25.63
CA ILE A 421 -30.82 9.88 24.18
C ILE A 421 -31.35 8.55 23.63
N VAL A 422 -30.84 7.42 24.13
CA VAL A 422 -31.30 6.09 23.71
C VAL A 422 -32.79 5.91 24.01
N ASP A 423 -33.23 6.22 25.23
CA ASP A 423 -34.63 6.13 25.64
C ASP A 423 -35.53 6.98 24.73
N ARG A 424 -35.17 8.25 24.50
CA ARG A 424 -35.91 9.12 23.56
C ARG A 424 -35.97 8.58 22.13
N THR A 425 -34.94 7.87 21.69
CA THR A 425 -34.86 7.31 20.34
C THR A 425 -35.72 6.05 20.24
N LEU A 426 -35.68 5.20 21.26
CA LEU A 426 -36.54 4.02 21.39
C LEU A 426 -38.01 4.42 21.51
N ASP A 427 -38.34 5.47 22.27
CA ASP A 427 -39.70 6.01 22.37
C ASP A 427 -40.22 6.48 21.01
N LYS A 428 -39.37 7.15 20.20
CA LYS A 428 -39.74 7.57 18.84
C LYS A 428 -39.97 6.38 17.91
N LEU A 429 -39.08 5.38 17.93
CA LEU A 429 -39.21 4.15 17.12
C LEU A 429 -40.40 3.27 17.59
N GLY A 430 -40.64 3.22 18.90
CA GLY A 430 -41.75 2.50 19.52
C GLY A 430 -43.11 3.18 19.32
N SER A 431 -43.14 4.51 19.22
CA SER A 431 -44.38 5.25 18.89
C SER A 431 -44.89 4.97 17.47
N ILE A 432 -44.05 4.42 16.59
CA ILE A 432 -44.44 3.91 15.26
C ILE A 432 -45.11 2.53 15.37
N THR A 433 -44.97 1.81 16.49
CA THR A 433 -45.39 0.40 16.59
C THR A 433 -46.26 0.00 17.79
N ASN A 434 -46.44 0.78 18.87
CA ASN A 434 -47.48 0.44 19.88
C ASN A 434 -48.00 1.61 20.74
N LYS A 435 -49.27 1.50 21.11
CA LYS A 435 -50.15 2.54 21.68
C LYS A 435 -50.43 2.36 23.18
N TYR A 436 -49.52 1.81 24.00
CA TYR A 436 -49.75 1.74 25.46
C TYR A 436 -48.42 1.64 26.21
N ASP A 437 -48.02 2.69 26.94
CA ASP A 437 -46.97 2.62 27.96
C ASP A 437 -47.41 3.33 29.25
N LEU A 438 -47.07 2.70 30.39
CA LEU A 438 -47.36 3.13 31.76
C LEU A 438 -46.27 4.12 32.26
N PRO A 439 -46.61 5.06 33.17
CA PRO A 439 -45.69 6.10 33.60
C PRO A 439 -44.57 5.57 34.50
N VAL A 440 -43.31 5.88 34.13
CA VAL A 440 -42.12 5.60 34.94
C VAL A 440 -41.82 6.79 35.85
N ALA A 441 -41.62 6.53 37.14
CA ALA A 441 -41.33 7.55 38.15
C ALA A 441 -39.92 8.14 37.99
N HIS A 442 -39.84 9.47 37.93
CA HIS A 442 -38.56 10.19 37.92
C HIS A 442 -37.99 10.38 39.32
N GLN A 443 -36.91 9.66 39.63
CA GLN A 443 -36.09 9.91 40.82
C GLN A 443 -35.05 10.99 40.50
N LYS A 444 -35.01 12.08 41.29
CA LYS A 444 -33.95 13.10 41.22
C LYS A 444 -32.64 12.52 41.75
N VAL A 445 -31.56 12.55 40.96
CA VAL A 445 -30.23 12.05 41.37
C VAL A 445 -29.16 13.11 41.13
N GLY A 446 -28.33 13.35 42.16
CA GLY A 446 -27.25 14.34 42.21
C GLY A 446 -26.12 14.15 41.20
N LEU A 447 -25.11 15.04 41.27
CA LEU A 447 -24.00 15.23 40.31
C LEU A 447 -23.37 13.92 39.78
N PRO A 448 -22.89 13.91 38.51
CA PRO A 448 -22.29 12.72 37.90
C PRO A 448 -21.02 12.32 38.65
N GLN A 449 -21.02 11.14 39.26
CA GLN A 449 -19.81 10.46 39.70
C GLN A 449 -19.50 9.37 38.67
N VAL A 450 -18.36 9.49 38.00
CA VAL A 450 -17.80 8.40 37.17
C VAL A 450 -17.34 7.31 38.14
N PHE A 451 -17.95 6.14 38.06
CA PHE A 451 -17.57 5.03 38.94
C PHE A 451 -16.38 4.28 38.35
N GLU A 452 -15.54 3.70 39.20
CA GLU A 452 -14.42 2.82 38.80
C GLU A 452 -14.85 1.73 37.80
N ARG A 453 -16.08 1.23 37.96
CA ARG A 453 -16.72 0.26 37.05
C ARG A 453 -16.90 0.80 35.62
N ASP A 454 -17.20 2.09 35.46
CA ASP A 454 -17.42 2.70 34.14
C ASP A 454 -16.08 2.87 33.41
N LEU A 455 -15.02 3.19 34.15
CA LEU A 455 -13.65 3.25 33.61
C LEU A 455 -13.16 1.86 33.19
N VAL A 456 -13.41 0.83 34.00
CA VAL A 456 -13.10 -0.57 33.66
C VAL A 456 -13.92 -1.04 32.44
N GLY A 457 -15.21 -0.71 32.38
CA GLY A 457 -16.06 -1.01 31.23
C GLY A 457 -15.57 -0.34 29.95
N MET A 458 -15.15 0.93 30.03
CA MET A 458 -14.59 1.67 28.92
C MET A 458 -13.29 1.03 28.42
N THR A 459 -12.32 0.78 29.31
CA THR A 459 -11.03 0.22 28.91
C THR A 459 -11.17 -1.17 28.30
N THR A 460 -11.97 -2.05 28.92
CA THR A 460 -12.19 -3.42 28.41
C THR A 460 -12.93 -3.44 27.08
N THR A 461 -13.97 -2.61 26.93
CA THR A 461 -14.71 -2.46 25.66
C THR A 461 -13.81 -1.89 24.55
N SER A 462 -12.98 -0.89 24.87
CA SER A 462 -12.00 -0.32 23.94
C SER A 462 -10.97 -1.33 23.48
N VAL A 463 -10.39 -2.11 24.40
CA VAL A 463 -9.38 -3.13 24.06
C VAL A 463 -9.96 -4.22 23.17
N ILE A 464 -11.14 -4.76 23.51
CA ILE A 464 -11.79 -5.79 22.70
C ILE A 464 -12.11 -5.25 21.30
N THR A 465 -12.62 -4.02 21.22
CA THR A 465 -12.91 -3.36 19.95
C THR A 465 -11.65 -3.19 19.12
N ALA A 466 -10.57 -2.66 19.71
CA ALA A 466 -9.30 -2.45 19.03
C ALA A 466 -8.73 -3.77 18.48
N ILE A 467 -8.70 -4.84 19.29
CA ILE A 467 -8.25 -6.16 18.84
C ILE A 467 -9.12 -6.66 17.68
N SER A 468 -10.45 -6.53 17.79
CA SER A 468 -11.39 -6.98 16.75
C SER A 468 -11.18 -6.21 15.43
N VAL A 469 -10.95 -4.90 15.51
CA VAL A 469 -10.67 -4.06 14.33
C VAL A 469 -9.32 -4.44 13.71
N LEU A 470 -8.29 -4.72 14.52
CA LEU A 470 -7.00 -5.20 14.02
C LEU A 470 -7.11 -6.56 13.31
N VAL A 471 -7.97 -7.46 13.80
CA VAL A 471 -8.29 -8.72 13.11
C VAL A 471 -9.03 -8.48 11.79
N VAL A 472 -9.88 -7.46 11.70
CA VAL A 472 -10.47 -7.08 10.40
C VAL A 472 -9.36 -6.57 9.46
N PHE A 473 -8.49 -5.68 9.92
CA PHE A 473 -7.38 -5.20 9.10
C PHE A 473 -6.48 -6.32 8.59
N SER A 474 -6.16 -7.31 9.42
CA SER A 474 -5.30 -8.43 9.01
C SER A 474 -5.89 -9.25 7.86
N VAL A 475 -7.22 -9.44 7.84
CA VAL A 475 -7.92 -10.10 6.73
C VAL A 475 -7.80 -9.30 5.42
N TYR A 476 -7.90 -7.97 5.48
CA TYR A 476 -7.80 -7.13 4.29
C TYR A 476 -6.38 -7.00 3.78
N PHE A 477 -5.40 -6.92 4.69
CA PHE A 477 -3.98 -6.74 4.37
C PHE A 477 -3.28 -8.07 4.07
N GLY A 478 -3.96 -9.21 4.24
CA GLY A 478 -3.37 -10.54 4.09
C GLY A 478 -2.30 -10.84 5.15
N ALA A 479 -2.37 -10.19 6.31
CA ALA A 479 -1.39 -10.30 7.38
C ALA A 479 -1.82 -11.35 8.43
N PHE A 480 -1.86 -12.62 8.02
CA PHE A 480 -1.68 -13.82 8.87
C PHE A 480 -1.31 -15.03 8.00
#